data_AF-A0A0F2JF59-F1
#
_entry.id   AF-A0A0F2JF59-F1
#
_cell.length_a   1.000
_cell.length_b   1.000
_cell.length_c   1.000
_cell.angle_alpha   90.00
_cell.angle_beta   90.00
_cell.angle_gamma   90.00
#
_symmetry.space_group_name_H-M   'P 1'
#
loop_
_entity.id
_entity.type
_entity.pdbx_description
1 polymer ?
#
loop_
_entity_poly.entity_id
_entity_poly.type
_entity_poly.pdbx_seq_one_letter_code
_entity_poly.pdbx_strand_id
1 'polypeptide(L)'
;MRIDKYLKVSRLIKRRTVAKDVCVGEKISINGRTVKPSAEVKLGDLITIEMGNRILEVRVMATPNSIKANEAHTLYESIRDERRTES
;
A
#
# COMPACT_ATOMS: atom_id res chain seq x y z
N MET A 1 2.83 -12.29 -2.24
CA MET A 1 2.30 -11.51 -3.40
C MET A 1 3.11 -10.22 -3.53
N ARG A 2 3.44 -9.75 -4.73
CA ARG A 2 4.23 -8.50 -4.90
C ARG A 2 3.46 -7.26 -4.41
N ILE A 3 4.16 -6.28 -3.84
CA ILE A 3 3.53 -5.05 -3.35
C ILE A 3 2.86 -4.24 -4.47
N ASP A 4 3.45 -4.20 -5.67
CA ASP A 4 2.82 -3.55 -6.83
C ASP A 4 1.44 -4.16 -7.18
N LYS A 5 1.35 -5.49 -7.09
CA LYS A 5 0.11 -6.24 -7.35
C LYS A 5 -0.87 -5.99 -6.20
N TYR A 6 -0.39 -6.00 -4.97
CA TYR A 6 -1.21 -5.75 -3.79
C TYR A 6 -1.87 -4.37 -3.81
N LEU A 7 -1.11 -3.31 -4.11
CA LEU A 7 -1.62 -1.94 -4.21
C LEU A 7 -2.72 -1.78 -5.27
N LYS A 8 -2.60 -2.52 -6.38
CA LYS A 8 -3.63 -2.56 -7.43
C LYS A 8 -4.88 -3.29 -6.95
N VAL A 9 -4.72 -4.45 -6.31
CA VAL A 9 -5.83 -5.32 -5.87
C VAL A 9 -6.61 -4.70 -4.71
N SER A 10 -5.91 -4.14 -3.73
CA SER A 10 -6.48 -3.40 -2.59
C SER A 10 -7.11 -2.06 -2.97
N ARG A 11 -6.94 -1.61 -4.23
CA ARG A 11 -7.39 -0.30 -4.73
C ARG A 11 -6.86 0.90 -3.95
N LEU A 12 -5.79 0.71 -3.16
CA LEU A 12 -5.09 1.79 -2.45
C LEU A 12 -4.56 2.86 -3.41
N ILE A 13 -4.16 2.46 -4.62
CA ILE A 13 -3.73 3.37 -5.67
C ILE A 13 -4.57 3.17 -6.93
N LYS A 14 -5.45 4.14 -7.24
CA LYS A 14 -6.33 4.13 -8.43
C LYS A 14 -5.60 4.41 -9.75
N ARG A 15 -4.45 5.11 -9.74
CA ARG A 15 -3.71 5.52 -10.95
C ARG A 15 -2.36 4.81 -11.05
N ARG A 16 -2.14 4.11 -12.17
CA ARG A 16 -0.91 3.35 -12.48
C ARG A 16 0.36 4.21 -12.42
N THR A 17 0.25 5.48 -12.80
CA THR A 17 1.37 6.44 -12.81
C THR A 17 1.82 6.76 -11.38
N VAL A 18 0.86 6.98 -10.46
CA VAL A 18 1.13 7.29 -9.06
C VAL A 18 1.77 6.09 -8.34
N ALA A 19 1.35 4.87 -8.66
CA ALA A 19 1.99 3.67 -8.10
C ALA A 19 3.47 3.59 -8.48
N LYS A 20 3.82 3.83 -9.75
CA LYS A 20 5.23 3.87 -10.19
C LYS A 20 6.00 4.99 -9.49
N ASP A 21 5.44 6.18 -9.43
CA ASP A 21 6.09 7.35 -8.85
C ASP A 21 6.38 7.17 -7.34
N VAL A 22 5.38 6.69 -6.59
CA VAL A 22 5.49 6.36 -5.16
C VAL A 22 6.48 5.22 -4.91
N CYS A 23 6.54 4.23 -5.82
CA CYS A 23 7.52 3.14 -5.74
C CYS A 23 8.96 3.58 -6.10
N VAL A 24 9.13 4.53 -7.03
CA VAL A 24 10.44 5.04 -7.45
C VAL A 24 11.01 6.00 -6.41
N GLY A 25 10.16 6.79 -5.75
CA GLY A 25 10.56 7.71 -4.70
C GLY A 25 10.83 7.06 -3.33
N GLU A 26 10.97 5.73 -3.24
CA GLU A 26 11.19 5.01 -1.98
C GLU A 26 10.12 5.26 -0.90
N LYS A 27 8.90 5.63 -1.30
CA LYS A 27 7.84 6.04 -0.38
C LYS A 27 6.98 4.89 0.14
N ILE A 28 7.48 3.65 0.05
CA ILE A 28 6.77 2.45 0.48
C ILE A 28 7.66 1.67 1.42
N SER A 29 7.15 1.45 2.63
CA SER A 29 7.82 0.67 3.66
C SER A 29 6.96 -0.49 4.10
N ILE A 30 7.58 -1.66 4.27
CA ILE A 30 6.97 -2.83 4.90
C ILE A 30 7.63 -3.02 6.26
N ASN A 31 6.84 -3.00 7.33
CA ASN A 31 7.28 -3.19 8.70
C ASN A 31 8.42 -2.22 9.09
N GLY A 32 8.31 -0.95 8.66
CA GLY A 32 9.32 0.09 8.88
C GLY A 32 10.58 -0.03 8.01
N ARG A 33 10.62 -0.93 7.02
CA ARG A 33 11.73 -1.05 6.07
C ARG A 33 11.28 -0.62 4.68
N THR A 34 11.98 0.35 4.11
CA THR A 34 11.76 0.77 2.72
C THR A 34 12.00 -0.41 1.78
N VAL A 35 11.04 -0.67 0.90
CA VAL A 35 11.10 -1.80 -0.03
C VAL A 35 10.88 -1.39 -1.47
N LYS A 36 11.47 -2.16 -2.38
CA LYS A 36 11.23 -2.04 -3.82
C LYS A 36 9.82 -2.53 -4.18
N PRO A 37 9.22 -2.08 -5.30
CA PRO A 37 7.93 -2.56 -5.79
C PRO A 37 7.85 -4.08 -6.03
N SER A 38 9.00 -4.73 -6.24
CA SER A 38 9.10 -6.18 -6.39
C SER A 38 9.09 -6.93 -5.06
N ALA A 39 9.05 -6.24 -3.92
CA ALA A 39 9.02 -6.88 -2.62
C ALA A 39 7.74 -7.69 -2.41
N GLU A 40 7.88 -8.76 -1.64
CA GLU A 40 6.80 -9.66 -1.33
C GLU A 40 6.10 -9.21 -0.05
N VAL A 41 4.78 -9.09 -0.14
CA VAL A 41 3.87 -8.80 0.98
C VAL A 41 3.33 -10.12 1.52
N LYS A 42 3.35 -10.24 2.85
CA LYS A 42 2.77 -11.35 3.61
C LYS A 42 1.62 -10.87 4.49
N LEU A 43 0.85 -11.83 4.97
CA LEU A 43 -0.26 -11.57 5.89
C LEU A 43 0.30 -11.11 7.25
N GLY A 44 -0.27 -10.04 7.80
CA GLY A 44 0.18 -9.40 9.03
C GLY A 44 1.22 -8.30 8.85
N ASP A 45 1.77 -8.12 7.65
CA ASP A 45 2.73 -7.05 7.36
C ASP A 45 2.09 -5.66 7.50
N LEU A 46 2.88 -4.70 7.96
CA LEU A 46 2.48 -3.30 8.03
C LEU A 46 3.03 -2.55 6.83
N ILE A 47 2.17 -2.04 5.96
CA ILE A 47 2.56 -1.27 4.78
C ILE A 47 2.33 0.21 5.06
N THR A 48 3.41 0.99 5.05
CA THR A 48 3.35 2.44 5.12
C THR A 48 3.59 3.00 3.73
N ILE A 49 2.69 3.87 3.27
CA ILE A 49 2.69 4.51 1.96
C ILE A 49 2.72 6.01 2.15
N GLU A 50 3.79 6.64 1.69
CA GLU A 50 3.94 8.09 1.67
C GLU A 50 3.55 8.64 0.30
N MET A 51 2.48 9.42 0.26
CA MET A 51 1.94 10.07 -0.93
C MET A 51 2.13 11.59 -0.81
N GLY A 52 3.39 12.04 -0.80
CA GLY A 52 3.73 13.48 -0.76
C GLY A 52 3.21 14.18 0.50
N ASN A 53 1.98 14.67 0.44
CA ASN A 53 1.27 15.35 1.53
C ASN A 53 0.35 14.40 2.32
N ARG A 54 0.51 13.08 2.19
CA ARG A 54 -0.29 12.11 2.93
C ARG A 54 0.55 10.90 3.32
N ILE A 55 0.45 10.45 4.57
CA ILE A 55 1.04 9.20 5.05
C ILE A 55 -0.10 8.25 5.37
N LEU A 56 -0.12 7.09 4.70
CA LEU A 56 -1.13 6.06 4.89
C LEU A 56 -0.45 4.79 5.37
N GLU A 57 -0.82 4.32 6.55
CA GLU A 57 -0.33 3.07 7.12
C GLU A 57 -1.47 2.07 7.19
N VAL A 58 -1.25 0.91 6.56
CA VAL A 58 -2.24 -0.16 6.47
C VAL A 58 -1.61 -1.49 6.86
N ARG A 59 -2.33 -2.28 7.64
CA ARG A 59 -1.94 -3.64 7.98
C ARG A 59 -2.58 -4.62 7.01
N VAL A 60 -1.79 -5.56 6.52
CA VAL A 60 -2.25 -6.60 5.60
C VAL A 60 -3.01 -7.66 6.38
N MET A 61 -4.31 -7.78 6.13
CA MET A 61 -5.15 -8.83 6.72
C MET A 61 -5.22 -10.07 5.85
N ALA A 62 -5.13 -9.93 4.52
CA ALA A 62 -5.16 -11.05 3.60
C ALA A 62 -4.41 -10.76 2.30
N THR A 63 -3.75 -11.78 1.72
CA THR A 63 -3.03 -11.69 0.43
C THR A 63 -3.50 -12.73 -0.62
N PRO A 64 -4.82 -12.85 -0.89
CA PRO A 64 -5.33 -13.76 -1.91
C PRO A 64 -4.83 -13.38 -3.32
N ASN A 65 -4.59 -14.38 -4.15
CA ASN A 65 -3.98 -14.20 -5.46
C ASN A 65 -4.93 -13.55 -6.51
N SER A 66 -6.25 -13.67 -6.26
CA SER A 66 -7.36 -13.06 -7.02
C SER A 66 -8.55 -12.88 -6.09
N ILE A 67 -9.26 -11.75 -6.19
CA ILE A 67 -10.25 -11.29 -5.20
C ILE A 67 -11.35 -10.52 -5.94
N LYS A 68 -12.60 -10.56 -5.47
CA LYS A 68 -13.68 -9.74 -6.02
C LYS A 68 -13.58 -8.30 -5.53
N ALA A 69 -13.95 -7.33 -6.36
CA ALA A 69 -13.84 -5.91 -6.04
C ALA A 69 -14.46 -5.48 -4.69
N ASN A 70 -15.54 -6.14 -4.27
CA ASN A 70 -16.25 -5.84 -3.01
C ASN A 70 -15.45 -6.23 -1.76
N GLU A 71 -14.57 -7.21 -1.87
CA GLU A 71 -13.79 -7.73 -0.74
C GLU A 71 -12.41 -7.03 -0.64
N ALA A 72 -12.13 -6.03 -1.49
CA ALA A 72 -10.79 -5.43 -1.53
C ALA A 72 -10.47 -4.68 -0.23
N HIS A 73 -11.52 -4.18 0.43
CA HIS A 73 -11.46 -3.48 1.71
C HIS A 73 -11.19 -4.43 2.89
N THR A 74 -11.47 -5.73 2.79
CA THR A 74 -11.13 -6.71 3.85
C THR A 74 -9.70 -7.23 3.74
N LEU A 75 -8.95 -6.83 2.70
CA LEU A 75 -7.57 -7.26 2.52
C LEU A 75 -6.58 -6.51 3.40
N TYR A 76 -6.93 -5.30 3.82
CA TYR A 76 -6.10 -4.44 4.64
C TYR A 76 -6.94 -3.72 5.68
N GLU A 77 -6.29 -3.36 6.79
CA GLU A 77 -6.84 -2.53 7.84
C GLU A 77 -6.03 -1.24 7.89
N SER A 78 -6.67 -0.09 7.70
CA SER A 78 -5.98 1.20 7.82
C SER A 78 -5.72 1.53 9.28
N ILE A 79 -4.43 1.54 9.66
CA ILE A 79 -3.96 1.87 11.00
C ILE A 79 -3.80 3.38 11.15
N ARG A 80 -3.28 4.07 10.12
CA ARG A 80 -3.01 5.50 10.15
C ARG A 80 -3.33 6.17 8.82
N ASP A 81 -4.03 7.30 8.86
CA ASP A 81 -4.26 8.17 7.70
C ASP A 81 -3.97 9.61 8.09
N GLU A 82 -2.78 10.10 7.76
CA GLU A 82 -2.35 11.45 8.10
C GLU A 82 -2.21 12.28 6.82
N ARG A 83 -3.01 13.34 6.68
CA ARG A 83 -2.84 14.32 5.60
C ARG A 83 -2.06 15.50 6.13
N ARG A 84 -0.86 15.72 5.60
CA ARG A 84 -0.07 16.92 5.83
C ARG A 84 -0.63 18.04 4.94
N THR A 85 -1.66 18.72 5.43
CA THR A 85 -2.14 19.96 4.82
C THR A 85 -1.11 21.05 5.14
N GLU A 86 -0.26 21.38 4.18
CA GLU A 86 0.52 22.62 4.27
C GLU A 86 -0.47 23.80 4.26
N SER A 87 -0.32 24.69 5.26
CA SER A 87 -1.08 25.93 5.42
C SER A 87 -0.46 27.06 4.61
#